data_AF-A0A0C3C7I3-F1
#
_entry.id   AF-A0A0C3C7I3-F1
#
_cell.length_a   1.000
_cell.length_b   1.000
_cell.length_c   1.000
_cell.angle_alpha   90.00
_cell.angle_beta   90.00
_cell.angle_gamma   90.00
#
_symmetry.space_group_name_H-M   'P 1'
#
loop_
_entity.id
_entity.type
_entity.pdbx_description
1 polymer ?
#
loop_
_entity_poly.entity_id
_entity_poly.type
_entity_poly.pdbx_seq_one_letter_code
_entity_poly.pdbx_strand_id
1 'polypeptide(L)'
;MITSEAAVNKGKGTGSGRKFGKLAQLMNMPLDVFFEITGHLEPLDILRLSRVSKQFRVTFASKHSRHIWLTARRNIHMPECPSDLTELQFASLMFEQYCQVRHLKSSVPICSHLKSLGLWLSCV
;
A
#
# COMPACT_ATOMS: atom_id res chain seq x y z
N MET A 1 6.37 -34.42 8.84
CA MET A 1 7.67 -34.38 8.14
C MET A 1 8.32 -33.04 8.47
N ILE A 2 9.44 -33.12 9.19
CA ILE A 2 10.64 -32.25 9.11
C ILE A 2 10.42 -30.72 9.25
N THR A 3 10.87 -30.22 10.40
CA THR A 3 11.32 -28.84 10.68
C THR A 3 12.38 -28.35 9.69
N SER A 4 12.37 -27.06 9.32
CA SER A 4 13.51 -26.21 8.88
C SER A 4 13.00 -25.07 7.96
N GLU A 5 13.46 -23.82 7.97
CA GLU A 5 14.52 -23.12 8.70
C GLU A 5 14.28 -21.60 8.56
N ALA A 6 14.59 -20.86 9.62
CA ALA A 6 14.61 -19.41 9.63
C ALA A 6 15.85 -18.88 8.87
N ALA A 7 15.64 -18.07 7.84
CA ALA A 7 16.70 -17.28 7.21
C ALA A 7 16.80 -15.91 7.89
N VAL A 8 17.58 -15.80 8.96
CA VAL A 8 18.00 -14.52 9.53
C VAL A 8 19.12 -13.95 8.65
N ASN A 9 18.80 -12.96 7.84
CA ASN A 9 19.79 -12.27 7.02
C ASN A 9 20.40 -11.10 7.83
N LYS A 10 21.65 -11.26 8.26
CA LYS A 10 22.40 -10.30 9.09
C LYS A 10 23.12 -9.30 8.19
N GLY A 11 22.42 -8.21 7.84
CA GLY A 11 23.02 -7.07 7.13
C GLY A 11 23.86 -6.19 8.06
N LYS A 12 25.18 -6.18 7.84
CA LYS A 12 26.16 -5.28 8.46
C LYS A 12 26.28 -4.00 7.64
N GLY A 13 26.17 -2.83 8.27
CA GLY A 13 26.39 -1.54 7.61
C GLY A 13 26.44 -0.38 8.61
N THR A 14 27.66 0.08 8.87
CA THR A 14 28.04 1.27 9.66
C THR A 14 27.61 2.56 8.96
N GLY A 15 26.98 3.50 9.67
CA GLY A 15 26.64 4.80 9.11
C GLY A 15 26.21 5.83 10.14
N SER A 16 27.05 6.86 10.29
CA SER A 16 26.84 8.20 10.87
C SER A 16 25.42 8.54 11.33
N GLY A 17 25.31 8.98 12.60
CA GLY A 17 24.08 9.28 13.33
C GLY A 17 23.19 10.32 12.65
N ARG A 18 22.44 9.90 11.62
CA ARG A 18 21.25 10.58 11.17
C ARG A 18 20.25 10.46 12.32
N LYS A 19 19.76 11.60 12.83
CA LYS A 19 18.66 11.61 13.81
C LYS A 19 17.46 10.92 13.15
N PHE A 20 17.30 9.65 13.45
CA PHE A 20 16.17 8.86 12.98
C PHE A 20 14.90 9.47 13.59
N GLY A 21 13.89 9.72 12.76
CA GLY A 21 12.61 10.24 13.23
C GLY A 21 11.98 9.29 14.24
N LYS A 22 11.05 9.79 15.07
CA LYS A 22 10.38 8.99 16.12
C LYS A 22 9.78 7.67 15.62
N LEU A 23 9.45 7.57 14.33
CA LEU A 23 8.86 6.39 13.69
C LEU A 23 9.86 5.48 12.97
N ALA A 24 11.17 5.72 13.09
CA ALA A 24 12.17 4.88 12.42
C ALA A 24 12.15 3.42 12.89
N GLN A 25 11.72 3.18 14.14
CA GLN A 25 11.60 1.83 14.69
C GLN A 25 10.38 1.06 14.16
N LEU A 26 9.43 1.73 13.49
CA LEU A 26 8.22 1.09 12.96
C LEU A 26 8.56 -0.01 11.93
N MET A 27 9.66 0.13 11.21
CA MET A 27 10.13 -0.90 10.26
C MET A 27 11.08 -1.94 10.90
N ASN A 28 11.50 -1.74 12.15
CA ASN A 28 12.37 -2.68 12.87
C ASN A 28 11.56 -3.73 13.65
N MET A 29 10.25 -3.58 13.77
CA MET A 29 9.39 -4.57 14.42
C MET A 29 9.06 -5.74 13.48
N PRO A 30 8.73 -6.93 14.01
CA PRO A 30 8.32 -8.06 13.19
C PRO A 30 7.09 -7.69 12.33
N LEU A 31 7.07 -8.21 11.10
CA LEU A 31 6.04 -7.88 10.12
C LEU A 31 4.62 -8.20 10.61
N ASP A 32 4.44 -9.25 11.40
CA ASP A 32 3.12 -9.64 11.91
C ASP A 32 2.49 -8.54 12.78
N VAL A 33 3.28 -7.94 13.68
CA VAL A 33 2.81 -6.82 14.53
C VAL A 33 2.54 -5.57 13.68
N PHE A 34 3.40 -5.30 12.69
CA PHE A 34 3.17 -4.21 11.75
C PHE A 34 1.89 -4.40 10.92
N PHE A 35 1.60 -5.64 10.53
CA PHE A 35 0.42 -5.99 9.76
C PHE A 35 -0.86 -5.92 10.58
N GLU A 36 -0.82 -6.29 11.86
CA GLU A 36 -1.93 -6.08 12.79
C GLU A 36 -2.28 -4.60 12.91
N ILE A 37 -1.28 -3.74 13.18
CA ILE A 37 -1.48 -2.29 13.31
C ILE A 37 -2.07 -1.70 12.01
N THR A 38 -1.50 -2.08 10.87
CA THR A 38 -1.92 -1.55 9.56
C THR A 38 -3.25 -2.11 9.08
N GLY A 39 -3.68 -3.28 9.59
CA GLY A 39 -5.01 -3.85 9.34
C GLY A 39 -6.17 -3.03 9.93
N HIS A 40 -5.90 -2.27 10.99
CA HIS A 40 -6.87 -1.34 11.57
C HIS A 40 -7.02 -0.01 10.79
N LEU A 41 -6.16 0.25 9.81
CA LEU A 41 -6.18 1.48 9.04
C LEU A 41 -7.18 1.42 7.87
N GLU A 42 -7.53 2.57 7.34
CA GLU A 42 -8.24 2.64 6.07
C GLU A 42 -7.29 2.40 4.88
N PRO A 43 -7.79 1.89 3.74
CA PRO A 43 -6.97 1.68 2.55
C PRO A 43 -6.30 2.97 2.05
N LEU A 44 -6.92 4.12 2.25
CA LEU A 44 -6.37 5.44 1.96
C LEU A 44 -5.12 5.74 2.81
N ASP A 45 -5.13 5.39 4.09
CA ASP A 45 -3.99 5.62 4.97
C ASP A 45 -2.83 4.68 4.65
N ILE A 46 -3.11 3.42 4.32
CA ILE A 46 -2.09 2.48 3.82
C ILE A 46 -1.47 3.00 2.52
N LEU A 47 -2.29 3.52 1.61
CA LEU A 47 -1.82 4.15 0.37
C LEU A 47 -0.92 5.36 0.65
N ARG A 48 -1.30 6.23 1.59
CA ARG A 48 -0.45 7.37 2.02
C ARG A 48 0.86 6.88 2.64
N LEU A 49 0.84 5.89 3.52
CA LEU A 49 2.05 5.30 4.12
C LEU A 49 3.00 4.75 3.06
N SER A 50 2.46 4.11 2.02
CA SER A 50 3.25 3.61 0.89
C SER A 50 4.03 4.73 0.16
N ARG A 51 3.55 5.97 0.19
CA ARG A 51 4.20 7.11 -0.47
C ARG A 51 5.29 7.75 0.39
N VAL A 52 5.16 7.67 1.70
CA VAL A 52 6.10 8.29 2.65
C VAL A 52 7.44 7.54 2.71
N SER A 53 7.47 6.22 2.44
CA SER A 53 8.70 5.42 2.43
C SER A 53 8.73 4.40 1.30
N LYS A 54 9.90 4.29 0.64
CA LYS A 54 10.17 3.21 -0.33
C LYS A 54 10.00 1.83 0.29
N GLN A 55 10.35 1.66 1.58
CA GLN A 55 10.19 0.38 2.26
C GLN A 55 8.71 0.03 2.45
N PHE A 56 7.89 0.97 2.95
CA PHE A 56 6.44 0.77 3.04
C PHE A 56 5.83 0.45 1.68
N ARG A 57 6.25 1.15 0.62
CA ARG A 57 5.80 0.86 -0.75
C ARG A 57 6.05 -0.59 -1.16
N VAL A 58 7.26 -1.10 -0.95
CA VAL A 58 7.62 -2.48 -1.31
C VAL A 58 6.84 -3.47 -0.44
N THR A 59 6.72 -3.21 0.86
CA THR A 59 5.98 -4.06 1.78
C THR A 59 4.50 -4.17 1.41
N PHE A 60 3.81 -3.05 1.19
CA PHE A 60 2.37 -3.04 0.88
C PHE A 60 2.04 -3.47 -0.56
N ALA A 61 2.99 -3.35 -1.49
CA ALA A 61 2.83 -3.86 -2.86
C ALA A 61 3.07 -5.38 -2.97
N SER A 62 3.59 -6.02 -1.92
CA SER A 62 3.87 -7.46 -1.90
C SER A 62 2.57 -8.28 -1.88
N LYS A 63 2.63 -9.52 -2.35
CA LYS A 63 1.51 -10.47 -2.21
C LYS A 63 1.24 -10.83 -0.75
N HIS A 64 2.27 -10.77 0.11
CA HIS A 64 2.17 -11.11 1.53
C HIS A 64 1.25 -10.13 2.29
N SER A 65 1.17 -8.87 1.86
CA SER A 65 0.31 -7.85 2.47
C SER A 65 -1.13 -7.89 1.97
N ARG A 66 -1.52 -8.84 1.10
CA ARG A 66 -2.90 -8.92 0.56
C ARG A 66 -3.96 -9.02 1.66
N HIS A 67 -3.68 -9.80 2.71
CA HIS A 67 -4.60 -9.96 3.84
C HIS A 67 -4.88 -8.64 4.58
N ILE A 68 -3.89 -7.73 4.61
CA ILE A 68 -4.01 -6.41 5.22
C ILE A 68 -4.95 -5.55 4.39
N TRP A 69 -4.76 -5.52 3.07
CA TRP A 69 -5.64 -4.78 2.17
C TRP A 69 -7.07 -5.29 2.21
N LEU A 70 -7.27 -6.60 2.35
CA LEU A 70 -8.60 -7.17 2.55
C LEU A 70 -9.24 -6.66 3.85
N THR A 71 -8.47 -6.65 4.94
CA THR A 71 -8.95 -6.19 6.26
C THR A 71 -9.25 -4.69 6.24
N ALA A 72 -8.31 -3.89 5.74
CA ALA A 72 -8.49 -2.44 5.60
C ALA A 72 -9.71 -2.08 4.75
N ARG A 73 -9.98 -2.83 3.68
CA ARG A 73 -11.16 -2.61 2.84
C ARG A 73 -12.47 -2.92 3.54
N ARG A 74 -12.49 -3.88 4.46
CA ARG A 74 -13.66 -4.17 5.30
C ARG A 74 -13.99 -3.00 6.24
N ASN A 75 -12.98 -2.22 6.66
CA ASN A 75 -13.20 -1.05 7.52
C ASN A 75 -14.07 0.03 6.85
N ILE A 76 -14.08 0.10 5.52
CA ILE A 76 -14.84 1.11 4.73
C ILE A 76 -15.79 0.49 3.69
N HIS A 77 -16.12 -0.80 3.79
CA HIS A 77 -16.97 -1.55 2.84
C HIS A 77 -16.59 -1.36 1.36
N MET A 78 -15.29 -1.37 1.05
CA MET A 78 -14.78 -1.19 -0.31
C MET A 78 -14.94 -2.48 -1.16
N PRO A 79 -15.21 -2.37 -2.47
CA PRO A 79 -15.34 -3.53 -3.36
C PRO A 79 -14.07 -4.39 -3.42
N GLU A 80 -14.24 -5.63 -3.91
CA GLU A 80 -13.12 -6.54 -4.14
C GLU A 80 -12.18 -6.02 -5.25
N CYS A 81 -10.90 -6.37 -5.16
CA CYS A 81 -9.87 -5.86 -6.04
C CYS A 81 -9.87 -6.76 -7.27
N PRO A 82 -10.00 -6.23 -8.49
CA PRO A 82 -9.94 -7.05 -9.69
C PRO A 82 -8.57 -7.74 -9.77
N SER A 83 -8.56 -8.96 -10.33
CA SER A 83 -7.36 -9.82 -10.43
C SER A 83 -6.22 -9.20 -11.25
N ASP A 84 -6.55 -8.26 -12.14
CA ASP A 84 -5.60 -7.61 -13.04
C ASP A 84 -4.79 -6.50 -12.34
N LEU A 85 -5.20 -6.10 -11.14
CA LEU A 85 -4.59 -5.01 -10.39
C LEU A 85 -3.95 -5.50 -9.10
N THR A 86 -2.85 -4.86 -8.73
CA THR A 86 -2.33 -4.95 -7.37
C THR A 86 -3.19 -4.12 -6.42
N GLU A 87 -3.30 -4.53 -5.16
CA GLU A 87 -4.08 -3.82 -4.14
C GLU A 87 -3.69 -2.33 -4.03
N LEU A 88 -2.39 -2.03 -4.15
CA LEU A 88 -1.90 -0.66 -4.12
C LEU A 88 -2.31 0.16 -5.36
N GLN A 89 -2.33 -0.45 -6.55
CA GLN A 89 -2.86 0.20 -7.76
C GLN A 89 -4.36 0.42 -7.67
N PHE A 90 -5.09 -0.56 -7.14
CA PHE A 90 -6.53 -0.46 -6.96
C PHE A 90 -6.90 0.64 -5.96
N ALA A 91 -6.21 0.72 -4.81
CA ALA A 91 -6.37 1.81 -3.86
C ALA A 91 -6.06 3.16 -4.50
N SER A 92 -4.96 3.27 -5.25
CA SER A 92 -4.62 4.48 -5.98
C SER A 92 -5.72 4.91 -6.96
N LEU A 93 -6.31 3.97 -7.69
CA LEU A 93 -7.39 4.26 -8.63
C LEU A 93 -8.65 4.76 -7.93
N MET A 94 -8.91 4.26 -6.74
CA MET A 94 -10.14 4.53 -5.99
C MET A 94 -10.09 5.85 -5.21
N PHE A 95 -8.93 6.22 -4.68
CA PHE A 95 -8.81 7.42 -3.83
C PHE A 95 -8.14 8.61 -4.51
N GLU A 96 -7.41 8.40 -5.60
CA GLU A 96 -6.55 9.43 -6.16
C GLU A 96 -7.00 9.85 -7.56
N GLN A 97 -6.85 11.14 -7.86
CA GLN A 97 -7.34 11.74 -9.10
C GLN A 97 -6.28 11.85 -10.20
N TYR A 98 -5.20 11.06 -10.14
CA TYR A 98 -4.18 11.07 -11.19
C TYR A 98 -4.26 9.80 -12.04
N CYS A 99 -4.09 9.98 -13.35
CA CYS A 99 -3.89 8.87 -14.27
C CYS A 99 -2.60 8.14 -13.91
N GLN A 100 -2.72 6.92 -13.38
CA GLN A 100 -1.58 6.06 -13.11
C GLN A 100 -1.16 5.41 -14.45
N VAL A 101 -0.40 6.16 -15.26
CA VAL A 101 0.13 5.69 -16.56
C VAL A 101 1.24 4.66 -16.29
N ARG A 102 0.86 3.45 -15.92
CA ARG A 102 1.73 2.29 -15.86
C ARG A 102 1.11 1.19 -16.71
N HIS A 103 1.25 1.30 -18.04
CA HIS A 103 0.93 0.28 -19.05
C HIS A 103 -0.14 -0.77 -18.62
N LEU A 104 -1.32 -0.32 -18.21
CA LEU A 104 -2.43 -1.22 -17.91
C LEU A 104 -3.04 -1.62 -19.25
N LYS A 105 -2.85 -2.88 -19.66
CA LYS A 105 -3.52 -3.49 -20.82
C LYS A 105 -5.00 -3.85 -20.53
N SER A 106 -5.60 -3.31 -19.48
CA SER A 106 -7.00 -3.59 -19.13
C SER A 106 -7.94 -2.61 -19.83
N SER A 107 -8.89 -3.14 -20.60
CA SER A 107 -9.93 -2.39 -21.29
C SER A 107 -11.01 -1.88 -20.33
N VAL A 108 -10.69 -0.86 -19.53
CA VAL A 108 -11.75 -0.13 -18.82
C VAL A 108 -11.41 1.37 -18.79
N PRO A 109 -12.24 2.25 -19.38
CA PRO A 109 -12.09 3.70 -19.24
C PRO A 109 -12.64 4.11 -17.86
N ILE A 110 -11.86 3.95 -16.79
CA ILE A 110 -12.34 4.28 -15.43
C ILE A 110 -12.28 5.79 -15.14
N CYS A 111 -11.68 6.61 -16.02
CA CYS A 111 -11.49 8.03 -15.73
C CYS A 111 -12.70 8.95 -16.02
N SER A 112 -13.77 8.49 -16.70
CA SER A 112 -14.74 9.44 -17.30
C SER A 112 -16.20 9.36 -16.82
N HIS A 113 -16.66 8.31 -16.12
CA HIS A 113 -18.12 8.19 -15.86
C HIS A 113 -18.59 8.57 -14.45
N LEU A 114 -17.69 8.77 -13.48
CA LEU A 114 -18.05 9.18 -12.11
C LEU A 114 -17.78 10.66 -11.80
N LYS A 115 -17.66 11.52 -12.83
CA LYS A 115 -17.55 12.98 -12.70
C LYS A 115 -18.75 13.71 -13.34
N SER A 116 -19.89 13.05 -13.51
CA SER A 116 -21.08 13.63 -14.19
C SER A 116 -21.83 14.72 -13.40
N LEU A 117 -21.41 15.06 -12.17
CA LEU A 117 -22.06 16.07 -11.32
C LEU A 117 -21.18 17.31 -11.10
N GLY A 118 -20.36 17.65 -12.11
CA GLY A 118 -19.64 18.91 -12.32
C GLY A 118 -19.48 19.85 -11.13
N LEU A 119 -18.26 19.93 -10.57
CA LEU A 119 -17.74 21.10 -9.83
C LEU A 119 -16.27 20.93 -9.40
N TRP A 120 -15.37 20.45 -10.27
CA TRP A 120 -13.92 20.48 -9.99
C TRP A 120 -13.18 21.22 -11.11
N LEU A 121 -13.50 22.51 -11.25
CA LEU A 121 -12.88 23.44 -12.19
C LEU A 121 -11.54 24.01 -11.69
N SER A 122 -10.72 23.22 -11.00
CA SER A 122 -9.37 23.65 -10.61
C SER A 122 -8.41 22.47 -10.55
N CYS A 123 -8.26 21.79 -11.69
CA CYS A 123 -6.95 21.26 -12.06
C CYS A 123 -6.26 22.38 -12.83
N VAL A 124 -5.22 22.96 -12.22
CA VAL A 124 -4.19 23.79 -12.88
C VAL A 124 -3.72 23.12 -14.17
#